data_AF-A0A225UZB4-F1
#
_entry.id   AF-A0A225UZB4-F1
#
_cell.length_a   1.000
_cell.length_b   1.000
_cell.length_c   1.000
_cell.angle_alpha   90.00
_cell.angle_beta   90.00
_cell.angle_gamma   90.00
#
_symmetry.space_group_name_H-M   'P 1'
#
loop_
_entity.id
_entity.type
_entity.pdbx_description
1 polymer ?
#
loop_
_entity_poly.entity_id
_entity_poly.type
_entity_poly.pdbx_seq_one_letter_code
_entity_poly.pdbx_strand_id
1 'polypeptide(L)'
;MKRKWFELVGEDGNALTLATAVSVEVEDVDMLRDDAFAKVSSALPTNVITPNLTVFANRAAFATKQKLEEDSPIDLFGGSIKEALIVQAPQRIDSQPHYFITREPREQVRKAVFQLVDPAKANTGNGMGVFFGPTLAVTCDHNLTDEHFISAKSFIPPWNGSPDDLEVRDDLVFASLRLGIDDYQEGFKNKL
;
A
#
# COMPACT_ATOMS: atom_id res chain seq x y z
N MET A 1 32.45 -28.85 -8.99
CA MET A 1 32.06 -27.48 -9.42
C MET A 1 32.58 -26.49 -8.41
N LYS A 2 33.39 -25.52 -8.83
CA LYS A 2 33.66 -24.33 -8.01
C LYS A 2 32.35 -23.52 -7.91
N ARG A 3 32.20 -22.70 -6.87
CA ARG A 3 30.98 -21.90 -6.63
C ARG A 3 31.36 -20.47 -6.27
N LYS A 4 30.50 -19.51 -6.61
CA LYS A 4 30.61 -18.11 -6.19
C LYS A 4 29.60 -17.81 -5.10
N TRP A 5 30.08 -17.48 -3.90
CA TRP A 5 29.24 -17.15 -2.75
C TRP A 5 28.76 -15.71 -2.81
N PHE A 6 27.50 -15.48 -2.48
CA PHE A 6 26.91 -14.16 -2.35
C PHE A 6 25.88 -14.10 -1.20
N GLU A 7 25.63 -12.90 -0.69
CA GLU A 7 24.60 -12.58 0.30
C GLU A 7 23.61 -11.58 -0.32
N LEU A 8 22.30 -11.89 -0.26
CA LEU A 8 21.27 -10.94 -0.65
C LEU A 8 20.97 -10.00 0.52
N VAL A 9 21.08 -8.70 0.29
CA VAL A 9 20.80 -7.66 1.28
C VAL A 9 19.77 -6.65 0.79
N GLY A 10 19.06 -6.03 1.71
CA GLY A 10 18.23 -4.85 1.45
C GLY A 10 19.07 -3.57 1.38
N GLU A 11 18.42 -2.46 1.06
CA GLU A 11 19.10 -1.16 1.00
C GLU A 11 19.65 -0.68 2.35
N ASP A 12 19.00 -1.13 3.44
CA ASP A 12 19.40 -0.95 4.83
C ASP A 12 20.63 -1.78 5.24
N GLY A 13 21.12 -2.67 4.37
CA GLY A 13 22.27 -3.55 4.62
C GLY A 13 21.94 -4.78 5.46
N ASN A 14 20.67 -5.01 5.78
CA ASN A 14 20.22 -6.22 6.44
C ASN A 14 20.13 -7.37 5.43
N ALA A 15 20.49 -8.57 5.89
CA ALA A 15 20.40 -9.76 5.07
C ALA A 15 18.94 -10.14 4.83
N LEU A 16 18.54 -10.29 3.57
CA LEU A 16 17.22 -10.80 3.18
C LEU A 16 17.21 -12.33 3.13
N THR A 17 18.37 -12.94 2.86
CA THR A 17 18.58 -14.38 2.90
C THR A 17 19.92 -14.72 3.54
N LEU A 18 20.09 -15.98 3.96
CA LEU A 18 21.41 -16.51 4.26
C LEU A 18 22.29 -16.50 3.00
N ALA A 19 23.60 -16.37 3.20
CA ALA A 19 24.57 -16.44 2.11
C ALA A 19 24.46 -17.79 1.38
N THR A 20 24.45 -17.73 0.05
CA THR A 20 24.31 -18.89 -0.83
C THR A 20 25.32 -18.80 -1.97
N ALA A 21 25.31 -19.76 -2.89
CA ALA A 21 26.30 -19.78 -3.97
C ALA A 21 25.73 -20.17 -5.33
N VAL A 22 26.28 -19.59 -6.40
CA VAL A 22 25.99 -19.89 -7.81
C VAL A 22 27.13 -20.67 -8.46
N SER A 23 26.98 -21.07 -9.73
CA SER A 23 28.00 -21.81 -10.49
C SER A 23 29.27 -20.96 -10.71
N VAL A 24 30.35 -21.59 -11.20
CA VAL A 24 31.59 -20.88 -11.59
C VAL A 24 31.70 -20.60 -13.07
N GLU A 25 30.70 -20.96 -13.85
CA GLU A 25 30.54 -20.42 -15.20
C GLU A 25 30.18 -18.92 -15.19
N VAL A 26 29.95 -18.35 -14.01
CA VAL A 26 29.71 -16.92 -13.82
C VAL A 26 31.03 -16.15 -13.90
N GLU A 27 31.23 -15.46 -15.02
CA GLU A 27 32.47 -14.72 -15.33
C GLU A 27 32.43 -13.26 -14.84
N ASP A 28 31.27 -12.61 -14.95
CA ASP A 28 31.07 -11.19 -14.67
C ASP A 28 29.84 -10.92 -13.77
N VAL A 29 29.55 -9.63 -13.57
CA VAL A 29 28.46 -9.18 -12.72
C VAL A 29 27.10 -9.42 -13.38
N ASP A 30 26.98 -9.32 -14.70
CA ASP A 30 25.72 -9.55 -15.42
C ASP A 30 25.24 -11.00 -15.24
N MET A 31 26.11 -11.96 -15.55
CA MET A 31 25.82 -13.38 -15.35
C MET A 31 25.54 -13.70 -13.87
N LEU A 32 26.24 -13.03 -12.95
CA LEU A 32 26.00 -13.22 -11.52
C LEU A 32 24.62 -12.73 -11.12
N ARG A 33 24.17 -11.59 -11.65
CA ARG A 33 22.83 -11.06 -11.33
C ARG A 33 21.76 -12.00 -11.85
N ASP A 34 21.89 -12.52 -13.06
CA ASP A 34 20.93 -13.48 -13.62
C ASP A 34 20.83 -14.75 -12.76
N ASP A 35 21.97 -15.36 -12.44
CA ASP A 35 22.01 -16.57 -11.61
C ASP A 35 21.54 -16.31 -10.17
N ALA A 36 21.92 -15.17 -9.59
CA ALA A 36 21.48 -14.76 -8.26
C ALA A 36 19.97 -14.54 -8.27
N PHE A 37 19.43 -13.76 -9.21
CA PHE A 37 18.01 -13.49 -9.34
C PHE A 37 17.21 -14.78 -9.49
N ALA A 38 17.61 -15.69 -10.38
CA ALA A 38 16.96 -16.99 -10.52
C ALA A 38 16.91 -17.75 -9.18
N LYS A 39 17.98 -17.65 -8.38
CA LYS A 39 18.11 -18.37 -7.12
C LYS A 39 17.38 -17.73 -5.94
N VAL A 40 17.26 -16.41 -5.88
CA VAL A 40 16.66 -15.68 -4.76
C VAL A 40 15.38 -14.93 -5.11
N SER A 41 14.85 -15.13 -6.31
CA SER A 41 13.60 -14.52 -6.80
C SER A 41 12.44 -14.66 -5.82
N SER A 42 12.32 -15.80 -5.13
CA SER A 42 11.25 -16.02 -4.14
C SER A 42 11.37 -15.14 -2.89
N ALA A 43 12.56 -14.59 -2.60
CA ALA A 43 12.81 -13.67 -1.50
C ALA A 43 12.72 -12.19 -1.95
N LEU A 44 12.60 -11.93 -3.25
CA LEU A 44 12.49 -10.60 -3.82
C LEU A 44 11.02 -10.17 -3.94
N PRO A 45 10.73 -8.86 -3.85
CA PRO A 45 9.42 -8.32 -4.22
C PRO A 45 9.08 -8.62 -5.70
N THR A 46 7.79 -8.78 -6.00
CA THR A 46 7.28 -9.16 -7.34
C THR A 46 7.59 -8.17 -8.47
N ASN A 47 7.96 -6.93 -8.14
CA ASN A 47 8.30 -5.88 -9.11
C ASN A 47 9.82 -5.73 -9.34
N VAL A 48 10.65 -6.52 -8.67
CA VAL A 48 12.11 -6.51 -8.88
C VAL A 48 12.44 -7.38 -10.09
N ILE A 49 13.21 -6.83 -11.03
CA ILE A 49 13.80 -7.54 -12.17
C ILE A 49 15.32 -7.61 -12.02
N THR A 50 15.99 -8.51 -12.75
CA THR A 50 17.45 -8.72 -12.64
C THR A 50 18.27 -7.42 -12.69
N PRO A 51 18.03 -6.48 -13.63
CA PRO A 51 18.81 -5.24 -13.72
C PRO A 51 18.67 -4.30 -12.51
N ASN A 52 17.69 -4.53 -11.63
CA ASN A 52 17.56 -3.74 -10.41
C ASN A 52 18.55 -4.16 -9.32
N LEU A 53 19.16 -5.35 -9.43
CA LEU A 53 20.12 -5.84 -8.45
C LEU A 53 21.46 -5.13 -8.59
N THR A 54 21.98 -4.58 -7.49
CA THR A 54 23.32 -3.97 -7.47
C THR A 54 24.31 -4.92 -6.82
N VAL A 55 25.51 -5.06 -7.40
CA VAL A 55 26.53 -6.02 -6.91
C VAL A 55 27.74 -5.27 -6.36
N PHE A 56 28.26 -5.75 -5.24
CA PHE A 56 29.47 -5.27 -4.59
C PHE A 56 30.41 -6.43 -4.29
N ALA A 57 31.72 -6.16 -4.29
CA ALA A 57 32.74 -7.18 -4.07
C ALA A 57 32.62 -7.90 -2.72
N ASN A 58 32.23 -7.19 -1.66
CA ASN A 58 32.05 -7.70 -0.29
C ASN A 58 31.35 -6.65 0.60
N ARG A 59 31.13 -6.96 1.89
CA ARG A 59 30.53 -6.01 2.85
C ARG A 59 31.30 -4.70 3.04
N ALA A 60 32.62 -4.69 2.90
CA ALA A 60 33.41 -3.46 3.02
C ALA A 60 33.17 -2.53 1.81
N ALA A 61 33.17 -3.09 0.60
CA ALA A 61 32.80 -2.36 -0.63
C ALA A 61 31.35 -1.88 -0.59
N PHE A 62 30.44 -2.68 -0.05
CA PHE A 62 29.05 -2.27 0.18
C PHE A 62 28.94 -1.08 1.15
N ALA A 63 29.69 -1.10 2.26
CA ALA A 63 29.70 -0.01 3.23
C ALA A 63 30.23 1.30 2.64
N THR A 64 31.18 1.24 1.71
CA THR A 64 31.69 2.40 0.97
C THR A 64 30.90 2.70 -0.31
N LYS A 65 29.81 1.96 -0.58
CA LYS A 65 28.97 2.06 -1.78
C LYS A 65 29.76 1.94 -3.10
N GLN A 66 30.84 1.17 -3.08
CA GLN A 66 31.65 0.86 -4.26
C GLN A 66 31.04 -0.30 -5.04
N LYS A 67 30.09 0.02 -5.92
CA LYS A 67 29.46 -0.95 -6.83
C LYS A 67 30.46 -1.49 -7.86
N LEU A 68 30.22 -2.71 -8.31
CA LEU A 68 30.87 -3.27 -9.50
C LEU A 68 30.08 -2.90 -10.74
N GLU A 69 30.78 -2.63 -11.84
CA GLU A 69 30.16 -2.43 -13.15
C GLU A 69 29.72 -3.78 -13.74
N GLU A 70 28.80 -3.75 -14.69
CA GLU A 70 28.12 -4.94 -15.23
C GLU A 70 29.08 -5.94 -15.91
N ASP A 71 30.09 -5.44 -16.60
CA ASP A 71 31.14 -6.21 -17.27
C ASP A 71 32.36 -6.49 -16.36
N SER A 72 32.28 -6.13 -15.07
CA SER A 72 33.40 -6.33 -14.16
C SER A 72 33.63 -7.82 -13.92
N PRO A 73 34.86 -8.33 -14.14
CA PRO A 73 35.16 -9.73 -13.89
C PRO A 73 35.08 -10.03 -12.39
N ILE A 74 34.45 -11.15 -12.04
CA ILE A 74 34.22 -11.52 -10.63
C ILE A 74 35.12 -12.65 -10.13
N ASP A 75 36.13 -13.06 -10.91
CA ASP A 75 37.02 -14.19 -10.62
C ASP A 75 37.66 -14.16 -9.23
N LEU A 76 37.98 -12.96 -8.74
CA LEU A 76 38.65 -12.74 -7.46
C LEU A 76 37.69 -12.67 -6.25
N PHE A 77 36.37 -12.70 -6.47
CA PHE A 77 35.37 -12.53 -5.41
C PHE A 77 34.57 -13.81 -5.15
N GLY A 78 33.89 -13.87 -3.99
CA GLY A 78 32.95 -14.95 -3.69
C GLY A 78 33.60 -16.33 -3.49
N GLY A 79 34.89 -16.40 -3.19
CA GLY A 79 35.59 -17.68 -3.00
C GLY A 79 35.13 -18.46 -1.74
N SER A 80 34.51 -17.76 -0.79
CA SER A 80 34.00 -18.33 0.45
C SER A 80 32.82 -17.51 0.99
N ILE A 81 32.08 -18.05 1.97
CA ILE A 81 31.01 -17.32 2.67
C ILE A 81 31.52 -16.01 3.30
N LYS A 82 32.76 -16.00 3.83
CA LYS A 82 33.34 -14.80 4.47
C LYS A 82 33.67 -13.70 3.47
N GLU A 83 33.91 -14.09 2.22
CA GLU A 83 34.25 -13.20 1.11
C GLU A 83 33.12 -13.20 0.06
N ALA A 84 31.89 -13.46 0.51
CA ALA A 84 30.73 -13.47 -0.34
C ALA A 84 30.52 -12.08 -0.97
N LEU A 85 30.16 -12.08 -2.25
CA LEU A 85 29.68 -10.86 -2.91
C LEU A 85 28.40 -10.39 -2.23
N ILE A 86 28.15 -9.08 -2.30
CA ILE A 86 26.88 -8.52 -1.81
C ILE A 86 26.01 -8.22 -3.02
N VAL A 87 24.84 -8.83 -3.05
CA VAL A 87 23.78 -8.53 -4.01
C VAL A 87 22.73 -7.72 -3.27
N GLN A 88 22.56 -6.47 -3.65
CA GLN A 88 21.62 -5.55 -3.03
C GLN A 88 20.33 -5.52 -3.85
N ALA A 89 19.21 -5.85 -3.20
CA ALA A 89 17.88 -5.59 -3.73
C ALA A 89 17.52 -4.11 -3.55
N PRO A 90 16.83 -3.48 -4.51
CA PRO A 90 16.31 -2.13 -4.33
C PRO A 90 15.32 -2.11 -3.17
N GLN A 91 15.27 -1.01 -2.41
CA GLN A 91 14.22 -0.83 -1.41
C GLN A 91 12.85 -0.86 -2.11
N ARG A 92 11.84 -1.45 -1.45
CA ARG A 92 10.44 -1.17 -1.79
C ARG A 92 10.30 0.35 -1.80
N ILE A 93 10.20 0.96 -2.97
CA ILE A 93 9.25 2.06 -3.08
C ILE A 93 7.95 1.36 -2.79
N ASP A 94 7.43 1.57 -1.58
CA ASP A 94 6.07 1.21 -1.22
C ASP A 94 5.21 2.00 -2.20
N SER A 95 5.01 1.38 -3.36
CA SER A 95 4.34 1.92 -4.53
C SER A 95 2.85 1.62 -4.43
N GLN A 96 2.39 1.23 -3.22
CA GLN A 96 1.07 1.63 -2.78
C GLN A 96 1.12 3.16 -2.57
N PRO A 97 0.49 3.95 -3.44
CA PRO A 97 0.24 5.34 -3.11
C PRO A 97 -0.51 5.38 -1.79
N HIS A 98 0.16 5.84 -0.74
CA HIS A 98 -0.50 6.21 0.50
C HIS A 98 -1.22 7.53 0.23
N TYR A 99 -2.47 7.42 -0.22
CA TYR A 99 -3.33 8.58 -0.44
C TYR A 99 -3.78 9.12 0.92
N PHE A 100 -3.01 10.05 1.47
CA PHE A 100 -3.44 10.78 2.65
C PHE A 100 -4.37 11.92 2.24
N ILE A 101 -5.62 11.88 2.68
CA ILE A 101 -6.49 13.05 2.64
C ILE A 101 -5.85 14.10 3.55
N THR A 102 -5.44 15.24 2.99
CA THR A 102 -4.85 16.35 3.76
C THR A 102 -5.88 16.90 4.77
N ARG A 103 -5.41 17.56 5.82
CA ARG A 103 -6.28 18.03 6.92
C ARG A 103 -7.47 18.88 6.44
N GLU A 104 -7.26 19.71 5.43
CA GLU A 104 -8.29 20.59 4.87
C GLU A 104 -9.48 19.81 4.26
N PRO A 105 -9.27 18.85 3.33
CA PRO A 105 -10.34 17.99 2.87
C PRO A 105 -10.90 17.05 3.95
N ARG A 106 -10.15 16.66 5.00
CA ARG A 106 -10.72 15.89 6.13
C ARG A 106 -11.85 16.64 6.85
N GLU A 107 -11.67 17.94 7.10
CA GLU A 107 -12.69 18.78 7.72
C GLU A 107 -13.91 18.98 6.81
N GLN A 108 -13.71 19.01 5.49
CA GLN A 108 -14.80 19.08 4.53
C GLN A 108 -15.57 17.76 4.43
N VAL A 109 -14.86 16.62 4.43
CA VAL A 109 -15.45 15.27 4.45
C VAL A 109 -16.27 15.07 5.71
N ARG A 110 -15.80 15.50 6.89
CA ARG A 110 -16.55 15.40 8.14
C ARG A 110 -17.95 16.02 8.06
N LYS A 111 -18.09 17.14 7.35
CA LYS A 111 -19.40 17.80 7.14
C LYS A 111 -20.28 17.07 6.12
N ALA A 112 -19.70 16.21 5.29
CA ALA A 112 -20.38 15.44 4.26
C ALA A 112 -20.81 14.03 4.74
N VAL A 113 -20.25 13.52 5.84
CA VAL A 113 -20.62 12.20 6.39
C VAL A 113 -21.87 12.30 7.27
N PHE A 114 -22.75 11.32 7.14
CA PHE A 114 -23.95 11.20 7.95
C PHE A 114 -24.19 9.76 8.43
N GLN A 115 -25.00 9.61 9.47
CA GLN A 115 -25.43 8.31 9.96
C GLN A 115 -26.84 8.00 9.46
N LEU A 116 -27.09 6.74 9.09
CA LEU A 116 -28.44 6.23 8.83
C LEU A 116 -28.97 5.65 10.13
N VAL A 117 -30.10 6.14 10.62
CA VAL A 117 -30.74 5.62 11.84
C VAL A 117 -32.12 5.06 11.52
N ASP A 118 -32.47 3.96 12.17
CA ASP A 118 -33.83 3.41 12.14
C ASP A 118 -34.67 4.05 13.26
N PRO A 119 -35.65 4.92 12.93
CA PRO A 119 -36.51 5.52 13.95
C PRO A 119 -37.39 4.47 14.65
N ALA A 120 -37.68 3.33 14.02
CA ALA A 120 -38.46 2.25 14.61
C ALA A 120 -37.65 1.40 15.60
N LYS A 121 -36.31 1.45 15.53
CA LYS A 121 -35.40 0.74 16.45
C LYS A 121 -34.64 1.70 17.35
N ALA A 122 -35.36 2.60 18.04
CA ALA A 122 -34.78 3.52 19.02
C ALA A 122 -33.60 4.37 18.48
N ASN A 123 -33.61 4.69 17.18
CA ASN A 123 -32.52 5.39 16.49
C ASN A 123 -31.17 4.65 16.53
N THR A 124 -31.17 3.31 16.58
CA THR A 124 -29.92 2.55 16.39
C THR A 124 -29.38 2.80 14.99
N GLY A 125 -28.07 3.05 14.91
CA GLY A 125 -27.38 3.27 13.65
C GLY A 125 -27.41 2.03 12.76
N ASN A 126 -28.05 2.14 11.60
CA ASN A 126 -28.07 1.12 10.57
C ASN A 126 -26.84 1.17 9.65
N GLY A 127 -26.12 2.30 9.64
CA GLY A 127 -24.95 2.48 8.78
C GLY A 127 -24.50 3.94 8.66
N MET A 128 -23.56 4.17 7.75
CA MET A 128 -23.02 5.51 7.45
C MET A 128 -23.10 5.79 5.95
N GLY A 129 -23.25 7.06 5.59
CA GLY A 129 -23.20 7.51 4.20
C GLY A 129 -22.46 8.83 4.06
N VAL A 130 -22.18 9.22 2.82
CA VAL A 130 -21.44 10.44 2.46
C VAL A 130 -22.21 11.19 1.39
N PHE A 131 -22.41 12.50 1.58
CA PHE A 131 -22.90 13.41 0.55
C PHE A 131 -21.80 13.70 -0.47
N PHE A 132 -22.05 13.35 -1.73
CA PHE A 132 -21.20 13.70 -2.87
C PHE A 132 -21.66 14.98 -3.58
N GLY A 133 -22.83 15.50 -3.19
CA GLY A 133 -23.36 16.77 -3.64
C GLY A 133 -24.69 17.10 -2.93
N PRO A 134 -25.30 18.25 -3.23
CA PRO A 134 -26.53 18.68 -2.58
C PRO A 134 -27.72 17.74 -2.77
N THR A 135 -27.68 16.81 -3.71
CA THR A 135 -28.80 15.87 -3.95
C THR A 135 -28.32 14.44 -4.12
N LEU A 136 -27.04 14.17 -3.84
CA LEU A 136 -26.41 12.88 -4.07
C LEU A 136 -25.71 12.40 -2.80
N ALA A 137 -26.09 11.22 -2.34
CA ALA A 137 -25.43 10.53 -1.25
C ALA A 137 -25.06 9.10 -1.65
N VAL A 138 -24.01 8.57 -1.01
CA VAL A 138 -23.52 7.20 -1.19
C VAL A 138 -23.45 6.51 0.16
N THR A 139 -23.87 5.26 0.22
CA THR A 139 -23.77 4.37 1.39
C THR A 139 -23.61 2.93 0.91
N CYS A 140 -23.17 2.03 1.79
CA CYS A 140 -23.12 0.61 1.47
C CYS A 140 -24.53 0.03 1.31
N ASP A 141 -24.73 -0.82 0.30
CA ASP A 141 -26.02 -1.41 -0.04
C ASP A 141 -26.68 -2.13 1.15
N HIS A 142 -25.90 -2.86 1.95
CA HIS A 142 -26.40 -3.57 3.13
C HIS A 142 -26.88 -2.65 4.28
N ASN A 143 -26.59 -1.34 4.24
CA ASN A 143 -27.15 -0.38 5.19
C ASN A 143 -28.63 -0.06 4.86
N LEU A 144 -29.04 -0.34 3.62
CA LEU A 144 -30.40 -0.19 3.12
C LEU A 144 -31.06 -1.57 3.20
N THR A 145 -31.73 -1.85 4.32
CA THR A 145 -32.49 -3.11 4.46
C THR A 145 -33.64 -3.17 3.45
N ASP A 146 -34.05 -4.38 3.05
CA ASP A 146 -34.98 -4.71 1.95
C ASP A 146 -36.35 -3.97 1.96
N GLU A 147 -36.73 -3.27 3.03
CA GLU A 147 -38.02 -2.59 3.16
C GLU A 147 -37.99 -1.05 3.06
N HIS A 148 -36.83 -0.43 2.90
CA HIS A 148 -36.76 1.03 2.81
C HIS A 148 -36.80 1.52 1.36
N PHE A 149 -38.01 1.53 0.78
CA PHE A 149 -38.32 2.63 -0.13
C PHE A 149 -38.06 3.92 0.64
N ILE A 150 -37.15 4.77 0.15
CA ILE A 150 -36.82 6.07 0.74
C ILE A 150 -37.97 7.05 0.43
N SER A 151 -39.20 6.64 0.76
CA SER A 151 -40.37 7.46 0.96
C SER A 151 -40.83 7.44 2.43
N ALA A 152 -40.22 6.63 3.29
CA ALA A 152 -40.57 6.53 4.71
C ALA A 152 -39.43 7.03 5.61
N LYS A 153 -39.42 8.35 5.84
CA LYS A 153 -38.79 9.03 7.01
C LYS A 153 -37.49 8.42 7.56
N SER A 154 -36.46 8.25 6.73
CA SER A 154 -35.11 8.03 7.25
C SER A 154 -34.58 9.35 7.80
N PHE A 155 -34.26 9.39 9.10
CA PHE A 155 -33.63 10.56 9.71
C PHE A 155 -32.12 10.49 9.51
N ILE A 156 -31.52 11.62 9.15
CA ILE A 156 -30.09 11.73 8.86
C ILE A 156 -29.46 12.69 9.87
N PRO A 157 -28.93 12.20 11.00
CA PRO A 157 -28.17 13.03 11.92
C PRO A 157 -26.75 13.31 11.39
N PRO A 158 -26.16 14.48 11.72
CA PRO A 158 -24.75 14.76 11.48
C PRO A 158 -23.87 13.71 12.14
N TRP A 159 -22.82 13.26 11.45
CA TRP A 159 -21.85 12.35 12.04
C TRP A 159 -20.94 13.09 13.02
N ASN A 160 -20.89 12.60 14.27
CA ASN A 160 -20.11 13.19 15.35
C ASN A 160 -18.81 12.41 15.69
N GLY A 161 -18.48 11.37 14.90
CA GLY A 161 -17.29 10.52 15.11
C GLY A 161 -15.99 11.12 14.54
N SER A 162 -14.87 10.41 14.72
CA SER A 162 -13.56 10.85 14.23
C SER A 162 -13.33 10.35 12.79
N PRO A 163 -12.81 11.18 11.87
CA PRO A 163 -12.35 10.76 10.54
C PRO A 163 -11.42 9.55 10.54
N ASP A 164 -10.63 9.38 11.60
CA ASP A 164 -9.69 8.25 11.74
C ASP A 164 -10.43 6.90 11.95
N ASP A 165 -11.70 6.93 12.37
CA ASP A 165 -12.54 5.72 12.52
C ASP A 165 -13.00 5.15 11.15
N LEU A 166 -12.76 5.88 10.04
CA LEU A 166 -13.11 5.49 8.68
C LEU A 166 -11.94 4.82 7.93
N GLU A 167 -10.71 4.81 8.47
CA GLU A 167 -9.51 4.27 7.81
C GLU A 167 -9.48 2.72 7.72
N VAL A 168 -10.44 2.01 8.33
CA VAL A 168 -10.39 0.53 8.49
C VAL A 168 -11.47 -0.22 7.69
N ARG A 169 -12.16 0.43 6.75
CA ARG A 169 -13.23 -0.22 5.95
C ARG A 169 -12.90 -0.24 4.45
N ASP A 170 -12.44 -1.39 3.97
CA ASP A 170 -12.06 -1.66 2.57
C ASP A 170 -13.25 -2.03 1.66
N ASP A 171 -14.48 -1.85 2.13
CA ASP A 171 -15.72 -2.40 1.56
C ASP A 171 -16.76 -1.33 1.15
N LEU A 172 -16.29 -0.17 0.68
CA LEU A 172 -17.16 0.85 0.07
C LEU A 172 -17.64 0.43 -1.33
N VAL A 173 -18.92 0.09 -1.44
CA VAL A 173 -19.63 -0.07 -2.73
C VAL A 173 -20.38 1.22 -3.06
N PHE A 174 -20.21 1.74 -4.28
CA PHE A 174 -20.91 2.93 -4.77
C PHE A 174 -22.37 2.61 -5.11
N ALA A 175 -23.30 2.99 -4.23
CA ALA A 175 -24.72 3.13 -4.57
C ALA A 175 -25.09 4.62 -4.60
N SER A 176 -25.61 5.11 -5.73
CA SER A 176 -26.01 6.51 -5.94
C SER A 176 -27.48 6.69 -5.56
N LEU A 177 -27.75 7.57 -4.60
CA LEU A 177 -29.12 7.91 -4.20
C LEU A 177 -29.41 9.39 -4.44
N ARG A 178 -30.47 9.70 -5.21
CA ARG A 178 -30.97 11.08 -5.37
C ARG A 178 -31.98 11.42 -4.28
N LEU A 179 -31.65 12.36 -3.40
CA LEU A 179 -32.57 12.91 -2.39
C LEU A 179 -33.02 14.31 -2.83
N GLY A 180 -34.34 14.53 -2.87
CA GLY A 180 -34.91 15.87 -3.06
C GLY A 180 -34.67 16.71 -1.81
N ILE A 181 -33.72 17.65 -1.86
CA ILE A 181 -33.17 18.34 -0.68
C ILE A 181 -33.90 19.65 -0.31
N ASP A 182 -34.92 20.03 -1.09
CA ASP A 182 -35.54 21.36 -0.99
C ASP A 182 -36.22 21.59 0.37
N ASP A 183 -36.71 20.53 1.04
CA ASP A 183 -37.37 20.63 2.34
C ASP A 183 -36.39 20.64 3.54
N TYR A 184 -35.11 20.28 3.37
CA TYR A 184 -34.16 20.10 4.48
C TYR A 184 -33.33 21.35 4.79
N GLN A 185 -33.12 22.24 3.81
CA GLN A 185 -32.28 23.44 4.01
C GLN A 185 -32.99 24.59 4.74
N GLU A 186 -34.32 24.61 4.82
CA GLU A 186 -35.04 25.69 5.52
C GLU A 186 -34.81 25.65 7.04
N GLY A 187 -34.65 24.46 7.65
CA GLY A 187 -34.50 24.31 9.10
C GLY A 187 -33.14 24.76 9.65
N PHE A 188 -32.12 24.93 8.80
CA PHE A 188 -30.74 25.18 9.22
C PHE A 188 -30.16 26.53 8.76
N LYS A 189 -30.93 27.36 8.05
CA LYS A 189 -30.49 28.66 7.51
C LYS A 189 -30.00 29.68 8.57
N ASN A 190 -30.34 29.49 9.85
CA ASN A 190 -30.05 30.46 10.92
C ASN A 190 -29.21 29.89 12.08
N LYS A 191 -28.48 28.79 11.90
CA LYS A 191 -27.66 28.17 12.97
C LYS A 191 -26.18 27.97 12.62
N LEU A 192 -25.60 28.85 11.81
CA LEU A 192 -24.15 28.97 11.62
C LEU A 192 -23.68 30.35 12.07
#